data_AF-A0A2E9BSH2-F1
#
_entry.id   AF-A0A2E9BSH2-F1
#
_cell.length_a   1.000
_cell.length_b   1.000
_cell.length_c   1.000
_cell.angle_alpha   90.00
_cell.angle_beta   90.00
_cell.angle_gamma   90.00
#
_symmetry.space_group_name_H-M   'P 1'
#
loop_
_entity.id
_entity.type
_entity.pdbx_description
1 polymer ?
#
loop_
_entity_poly.entity_id
_entity_poly.type
_entity_poly.pdbx_seq_one_letter_code
_entity_poly.pdbx_strand_id
1 'polypeptide(L)'
;MTHKASRSPSPDPFRGPAMTPAIQARGLHHFAWRCRDAEETRHFYEDILGLPLVHVVKEEIVPSTGEHCPFVHLFFEFADHSHIAFFDLGDNAVTRQDPHTPGWVNHFAMELASEAEVAQMRERLLAHGVEVVGVTDHHFIRSIYFFDPNGLRLELTVRLDAAPIADYVEQKRRIAHEELAAWTRDKARGLRPGQSGTSSRARHDNPTSH
;
A
#
# COMPACT_ATOMS: atom_id res chain seq x y z
N MET A 1 -29.84 1.26 -46.85
CA MET A 1 -28.72 1.95 -46.18
C MET A 1 -29.20 2.36 -44.79
N THR A 2 -28.88 1.57 -43.77
CA THR A 2 -29.28 1.86 -42.37
C THR A 2 -28.20 2.71 -41.72
N HIS A 3 -28.50 3.99 -41.48
CA HIS A 3 -27.64 4.91 -40.75
C HIS A 3 -27.42 4.41 -39.31
N LYS A 4 -26.17 4.10 -38.98
CA LYS A 4 -25.74 3.81 -37.61
C LYS A 4 -25.73 5.14 -36.86
N ALA A 5 -26.70 5.37 -35.99
CA ALA A 5 -26.74 6.54 -35.12
C ALA A 5 -25.50 6.54 -34.22
N SER A 6 -24.64 7.54 -34.42
CA SER A 6 -23.51 7.84 -33.54
C SER A 6 -24.06 8.20 -32.16
N ARG A 7 -23.95 7.29 -31.18
CA ARG A 7 -24.22 7.63 -29.77
C ARG A 7 -23.15 8.62 -29.32
N SER A 8 -23.59 9.80 -28.89
CA SER A 8 -22.75 10.78 -28.22
C SER A 8 -22.07 10.13 -27.00
N PRO A 9 -20.78 10.42 -26.73
CA PRO A 9 -20.12 9.94 -25.52
C PRO A 9 -20.89 10.45 -24.30
N SER A 10 -21.15 9.55 -23.35
CA SER A 10 -21.73 9.90 -22.06
C SER A 10 -20.88 10.99 -21.39
N PRO A 11 -21.50 12.01 -20.77
CA PRO A 11 -20.75 13.07 -20.11
C PRO A 11 -19.85 12.47 -19.04
N ASP A 12 -18.62 12.98 -18.93
CA ASP A 12 -17.68 12.60 -17.89
C ASP A 12 -18.33 12.84 -16.51
N PRO A 13 -18.58 11.78 -15.71
CA PRO A 13 -19.26 11.91 -14.43
C PRO A 13 -18.44 12.71 -13.39
N PHE A 14 -17.17 13.00 -13.68
CA PHE A 14 -16.28 13.76 -12.80
C PHE A 14 -16.08 15.22 -13.25
N ARG A 15 -16.80 15.69 -14.27
CA ARG A 15 -16.67 17.07 -14.78
C ARG A 15 -17.32 18.08 -13.83
N GLY A 16 -16.53 18.53 -12.85
CA GLY A 16 -16.88 19.60 -11.92
C GLY A 16 -16.59 21.02 -12.43
N PRO A 17 -16.83 22.06 -11.61
CA PRO A 17 -16.46 23.45 -11.91
C PRO A 17 -14.94 23.60 -12.11
N ALA A 18 -14.50 24.73 -12.66
CA ALA A 18 -13.08 25.04 -12.81
C ALA A 18 -12.35 24.92 -11.47
N MET A 19 -11.44 23.95 -11.38
CA MET A 19 -10.77 23.62 -10.12
C MET A 19 -9.58 24.54 -9.87
N THR A 20 -9.40 24.94 -8.62
CA THR A 20 -8.12 25.47 -8.13
C THR A 20 -7.01 24.46 -8.47
N PRO A 21 -5.82 24.89 -8.94
CA PRO A 21 -4.72 23.97 -9.22
C PRO A 21 -4.41 23.10 -8.01
N ALA A 22 -4.32 21.79 -8.22
CA ALA A 22 -3.95 20.85 -7.18
C ALA A 22 -2.47 21.06 -6.80
N ILE A 23 -2.19 21.05 -5.49
CA ILE A 23 -0.83 21.05 -4.95
C ILE A 23 -0.47 19.60 -4.62
N GLN A 24 0.67 19.13 -5.14
CA GLN A 24 1.14 17.77 -4.88
C GLN A 24 1.73 17.67 -3.48
N ALA A 25 1.33 16.65 -2.72
CA ALA A 25 1.96 16.29 -1.46
C ALA A 25 3.44 15.89 -1.70
N ARG A 26 4.34 16.29 -0.80
CA ARG A 26 5.79 16.11 -0.99
C ARG A 26 6.29 14.70 -0.66
N GLY A 27 5.58 13.99 0.21
CA GLY A 27 5.96 12.66 0.68
C GLY A 27 4.92 12.12 1.66
N LEU A 28 5.17 10.92 2.19
CA LEU A 28 4.42 10.39 3.31
C LEU A 28 4.82 11.17 4.56
N HIS A 29 3.86 11.78 5.24
CA HIS A 29 4.13 12.39 6.54
C HIS A 29 3.97 11.36 7.66
N HIS A 30 2.78 10.76 7.76
CA HIS A 30 2.57 9.56 8.56
C HIS A 30 1.39 8.72 8.07
N PHE A 31 1.38 7.46 8.43
CA PHE A 31 0.22 6.57 8.36
C PHE A 31 -0.23 6.22 9.79
N ALA A 32 -1.52 6.32 10.09
CA ALA A 32 -2.05 5.99 11.41
C ALA A 32 -2.96 4.76 11.34
N TRP A 33 -2.79 3.85 12.30
CA TRP A 33 -3.60 2.64 12.45
C TRP A 33 -4.05 2.49 13.90
N ARG A 34 -5.03 1.62 14.16
CA ARG A 34 -5.41 1.27 15.52
C ARG A 34 -4.60 0.06 15.99
N CYS A 35 -4.02 0.14 17.18
CA CYS A 35 -3.43 -1.00 17.85
C CYS A 35 -4.32 -1.54 18.97
N ARG A 36 -4.13 -2.82 19.30
CA ARG A 36 -4.73 -3.46 20.47
C ARG A 36 -4.07 -3.00 21.77
N ASP A 37 -2.73 -2.98 21.78
CA ASP A 37 -1.93 -2.67 22.97
C ASP A 37 -0.69 -1.88 22.56
N ALA A 38 -0.44 -0.77 23.26
CA ALA A 38 0.65 0.14 22.97
C ALA A 38 2.05 -0.48 23.14
N GLU A 39 2.27 -1.29 24.17
CA GLU A 39 3.58 -1.86 24.47
C GLU A 39 3.88 -3.04 23.55
N GLU A 40 2.90 -3.89 23.26
CA GLU A 40 3.01 -4.95 22.26
C GLU A 40 3.35 -4.38 20.87
N THR A 41 2.72 -3.26 20.51
CA THR A 41 3.00 -2.55 19.26
C THR A 41 4.41 -1.95 19.28
N ARG A 42 4.82 -1.30 20.37
CA ARG A 42 6.19 -0.79 20.51
C ARG A 42 7.22 -1.91 20.40
N HIS A 43 7.03 -3.03 21.08
CA HIS A 43 7.93 -4.17 20.97
C HIS A 43 8.10 -4.64 19.52
N PHE A 44 7.01 -4.75 18.77
CA PHE A 44 7.08 -5.16 17.39
C PHE A 44 7.78 -4.14 16.49
N TYR A 45 7.39 -2.86 16.56
CA TYR A 45 7.92 -1.84 15.65
C TYR A 45 9.34 -1.38 16.01
N GLU A 46 9.67 -1.27 17.29
CA GLU A 46 10.97 -0.81 17.75
C GLU A 46 11.96 -1.96 17.91
N ASP A 47 11.63 -2.99 18.70
CA ASP A 47 12.61 -4.03 18.99
C ASP A 47 12.78 -4.98 17.81
N ILE A 48 11.69 -5.37 17.13
CA ILE A 48 11.76 -6.36 16.04
C ILE A 48 12.06 -5.67 14.72
N LEU A 49 11.31 -4.64 14.33
CA LEU A 49 11.49 -3.97 13.04
C LEU A 49 12.57 -2.87 13.05
N GLY A 50 12.96 -2.36 14.21
CA GLY A 50 14.03 -1.37 14.34
C GLY A 50 13.60 0.08 14.09
N LEU A 51 12.30 0.41 14.13
CA LEU A 51 11.80 1.78 14.01
C LEU A 51 11.69 2.40 15.42
N PRO A 52 12.47 3.43 15.76
CA PRO A 52 12.45 4.02 17.09
C PRO A 52 11.09 4.67 17.41
N LEU A 53 10.60 4.48 18.65
CA LEU A 53 9.48 5.25 19.18
C LEU A 53 9.97 6.67 19.50
N VAL A 54 9.49 7.66 18.76
CA VAL A 54 9.96 9.06 18.89
C VAL A 54 8.97 9.98 19.58
N HIS A 55 7.68 9.60 19.64
CA HIS A 55 6.67 10.42 20.27
C HIS A 55 5.48 9.60 20.80
N VAL A 56 4.93 10.05 21.93
CA VAL A 56 3.70 9.52 22.54
C VAL A 56 2.82 10.69 22.94
N VAL A 57 1.58 10.69 22.44
CA VAL A 57 0.55 11.67 22.80
C VAL A 57 -0.53 10.96 23.61
N LYS A 58 -1.04 11.62 24.65
CA LYS A 58 -2.17 11.16 25.45
C LYS A 58 -3.17 12.30 25.54
N GLU A 59 -4.38 12.07 25.07
CA GLU A 59 -5.44 13.08 25.06
C GLU A 59 -6.76 12.45 25.46
N GLU A 60 -7.63 13.25 26.07
CA GLU A 60 -9.00 12.86 26.40
C GLU A 60 -10.01 13.36 25.34
N ILE A 61 -9.61 14.39 24.58
CA ILE A 61 -10.45 15.08 23.60
C ILE A 61 -9.72 15.11 22.26
N VAL A 62 -10.39 14.64 21.20
CA VAL A 62 -9.85 14.62 19.84
C VAL A 62 -9.73 16.05 19.33
N PRO A 63 -8.52 16.58 19.03
CA PRO A 63 -8.33 17.99 18.71
C PRO A 63 -9.08 18.47 17.46
N SER A 64 -9.25 17.60 16.46
CA SER A 64 -9.89 17.94 15.19
C SER A 64 -11.42 17.93 15.23
N THR A 65 -12.02 17.22 16.18
CA THR A 65 -13.49 17.04 16.25
C THR A 65 -14.10 17.56 17.55
N GLY A 66 -13.29 17.71 18.61
CA GLY A 66 -13.77 18.03 19.96
C GLY A 66 -14.46 16.86 20.67
N GLU A 67 -14.43 15.66 20.09
CA GLU A 67 -15.04 14.46 20.67
C GLU A 67 -14.27 13.99 21.90
N HIS A 68 -14.98 13.69 22.98
CA HIS A 68 -14.39 13.06 24.16
C HIS A 68 -14.20 11.55 23.92
N CYS A 69 -13.00 11.20 23.48
CA CYS A 69 -12.56 9.84 23.21
C CYS A 69 -11.10 9.75 23.67
N PRO A 70 -10.83 9.26 24.90
CA PRO A 70 -9.47 9.15 25.39
C PRO A 70 -8.63 8.15 24.58
N PHE A 71 -7.41 8.52 24.23
CA PHE A 71 -6.50 7.67 23.46
C PHE A 71 -5.02 7.90 23.81
N VAL A 72 -4.20 6.92 23.47
CA VAL A 72 -2.74 7.05 23.34
C VAL A 72 -2.37 6.96 21.87
N HIS A 73 -1.50 7.85 21.39
CA HIS A 73 -1.02 7.87 20.01
C HIS A 73 0.50 7.76 19.97
N LEU A 74 1.01 6.68 19.39
CA LEU A 74 2.43 6.33 19.30
C LEU A 74 2.96 6.70 17.91
N PHE A 75 4.19 7.19 17.81
CA PHE A 75 4.85 7.49 16.54
C PHE A 75 6.21 6.81 16.44
N PHE A 76 6.38 5.99 15.40
CA PHE A 76 7.63 5.31 15.06
C PHE A 76 8.24 5.95 13.81
N GLU A 77 9.51 6.29 13.86
CA GLU A 77 10.19 7.08 12.80
C GLU A 77 10.89 6.16 11.78
N PHE A 78 10.73 6.49 10.49
CA PHE A 78 11.53 5.92 9.40
C PHE A 78 12.84 6.70 9.21
N ALA A 79 13.79 6.13 8.47
CA ALA A 79 15.08 6.78 8.19
C ALA A 79 14.95 8.13 7.46
N ASP A 80 13.82 8.42 6.81
CA ASP A 80 13.53 9.69 6.12
C ASP A 80 12.70 10.69 6.97
N HIS A 81 12.52 10.42 8.26
CA HIS A 81 11.69 11.19 9.20
C HIS A 81 10.18 11.18 8.91
N SER A 82 9.70 10.35 7.98
CA SER A 82 8.29 9.99 7.94
C SER A 82 7.95 9.03 9.10
N HIS A 83 6.67 8.82 9.39
CA HIS A 83 6.28 8.00 10.54
C HIS A 83 5.21 6.95 10.20
N ILE A 84 5.20 5.87 10.97
CA ILE A 84 4.02 5.05 11.19
C ILE A 84 3.53 5.25 12.62
N ALA A 85 2.22 5.38 12.80
CA ALA A 85 1.63 5.76 14.06
C ALA A 85 0.46 4.86 14.44
N PHE A 86 0.24 4.71 15.75
CA PHE A 86 -0.78 3.82 16.29
C PHE A 86 -1.61 4.45 17.39
N PHE A 87 -2.93 4.30 17.29
CA PHE A 87 -3.88 4.66 18.33
C PHE A 87 -4.22 3.43 19.18
N ASP A 88 -3.94 3.54 20.48
CA ASP A 88 -4.48 2.66 21.51
C ASP A 88 -5.67 3.36 22.18
N LEU A 89 -6.84 2.73 22.11
CA LEU A 89 -8.09 3.27 22.68
C LEU A 89 -8.41 2.67 24.06
N GLY A 90 -7.51 1.87 24.64
CA GLY A 90 -7.63 1.29 25.97
C GLY A 90 -8.65 0.14 26.09
N ASP A 91 -9.12 -0.41 24.98
CA ASP A 91 -10.15 -1.46 24.95
C ASP A 91 -9.64 -2.83 24.47
N ASN A 92 -8.34 -2.95 24.19
CA ASN A 92 -7.67 -4.17 23.72
C ASN A 92 -8.23 -4.75 22.42
N ALA A 93 -8.91 -3.95 21.59
CA ALA A 93 -9.46 -4.43 20.32
C ALA A 93 -8.59 -4.05 19.12
N VAL A 94 -8.44 -4.99 18.18
CA VAL A 94 -7.79 -4.79 16.87
C VAL A 94 -8.78 -4.26 15.83
N THR A 95 -8.26 -3.64 14.76
CA THR A 95 -9.08 -3.30 13.60
C THR A 95 -9.62 -4.57 12.93
N ARG A 96 -10.94 -4.70 12.86
CA ARG A 96 -11.58 -5.75 12.06
C ARG A 96 -11.59 -5.32 10.59
N GLN A 97 -10.79 -6.00 9.77
CA GLN A 97 -10.91 -5.88 8.32
C GLN A 97 -12.23 -6.49 7.83
N ASP A 98 -12.73 -6.01 6.69
CA ASP A 98 -13.90 -6.61 6.04
C ASP A 98 -13.62 -8.11 5.76
N PRO A 99 -14.43 -9.04 6.31
CA PRO A 99 -14.21 -10.48 6.14
C PRO A 99 -14.29 -10.95 4.67
N HIS A 100 -14.86 -10.15 3.78
CA HIS A 100 -14.90 -10.41 2.34
C HIS A 100 -13.66 -9.91 1.59
N THR A 101 -12.78 -9.16 2.26
CA THR A 101 -11.51 -8.73 1.69
C THR A 101 -10.44 -9.80 1.94
N PRO A 102 -9.84 -10.38 0.90
CA PRO A 102 -8.73 -11.31 1.08
C PRO A 102 -7.58 -10.64 1.85
N GLY A 103 -7.02 -11.34 2.84
CA GLY A 103 -6.01 -10.77 3.74
C GLY A 103 -4.74 -10.26 3.05
N TRP A 104 -4.51 -10.59 1.79
CA TRP A 104 -3.38 -10.09 1.01
C TRP A 104 -3.60 -8.70 0.39
N VAL A 105 -4.84 -8.19 0.36
CA VAL A 105 -5.20 -6.95 -0.37
C VAL A 105 -4.63 -5.71 0.32
N ASN A 106 -5.00 -5.47 1.58
CA ASN A 106 -4.55 -4.28 2.31
C ASN A 106 -3.18 -4.55 2.92
N HIS A 107 -2.18 -3.71 2.60
CA HIS A 107 -0.84 -3.82 3.17
C HIS A 107 -0.13 -2.46 3.22
N PHE A 108 0.84 -2.34 4.12
CA PHE A 108 1.74 -1.19 4.21
C PHE A 108 3.17 -1.64 3.87
N ALA A 109 3.73 -1.08 2.80
CA ALA A 109 5.05 -1.44 2.29
C ALA A 109 6.12 -0.44 2.75
N MET A 110 7.24 -0.98 3.23
CA MET A 110 8.39 -0.25 3.73
C MET A 110 9.62 -0.64 2.91
N GLU A 111 10.36 0.36 2.46
CA GLU A 111 11.52 0.18 1.59
C GLU A 111 12.81 -0.05 2.40
N LEU A 112 13.56 -1.08 2.06
CA LEU A 112 14.91 -1.38 2.54
C LEU A 112 15.93 -1.04 1.45
N ALA A 113 17.20 -0.88 1.83
CA ALA A 113 18.24 -0.41 0.91
C ALA A 113 18.77 -1.52 0.00
N SER A 114 18.61 -2.79 0.37
CA SER A 114 19.16 -3.90 -0.41
C SER A 114 18.40 -5.21 -0.24
N GLU A 115 18.60 -6.13 -1.19
CA GLU A 115 18.10 -7.50 -1.08
C GLU A 115 18.70 -8.26 0.11
N ALA A 116 19.94 -7.93 0.48
CA ALA A 116 20.60 -8.51 1.64
C ALA A 116 19.88 -8.10 2.95
N GLU A 117 19.42 -6.86 3.05
CA GLU A 117 18.59 -6.39 4.17
C GLU A 117 17.23 -7.07 4.21
N VAL A 118 16.59 -7.29 3.05
CA VAL A 118 15.34 -8.08 2.98
C VAL A 118 15.55 -9.50 3.51
N ALA A 119 16.64 -10.16 3.11
CA ALA A 119 16.98 -11.49 3.59
C ALA A 119 17.28 -11.48 5.11
N GLN A 120 18.04 -10.50 5.59
CA GLN A 120 18.34 -10.34 7.01
C GLN A 120 17.08 -10.13 7.85
N MET A 121 16.17 -9.26 7.40
CA MET A 121 14.92 -8.98 8.10
C MET A 121 13.99 -10.20 8.10
N ARG A 122 13.96 -10.98 7.01
CA ARG A 122 13.24 -12.25 6.96
C ARG A 122 13.70 -13.20 8.08
N GLU A 123 15.01 -13.42 8.20
CA GLU A 123 15.55 -14.30 9.25
C GLU A 123 15.27 -13.76 10.65
N ARG A 124 15.39 -12.44 10.84
CA ARG A 124 15.05 -11.77 12.11
C ARG A 124 13.58 -11.99 12.49
N LEU A 125 12.65 -11.80 11.56
CA LEU A 125 11.22 -11.99 11.78
C LEU A 125 10.90 -13.44 12.16
N LEU A 126 11.44 -14.41 11.42
CA LEU A 126 11.27 -15.84 11.71
C LEU A 126 11.82 -16.21 13.08
N ALA A 127 12.98 -15.66 13.48
CA ALA A 127 13.57 -15.89 14.79
C ALA A 127 12.71 -15.36 15.97
N HIS A 128 11.84 -14.39 15.71
CA HIS A 128 10.86 -13.86 16.68
C HIS A 128 9.47 -14.49 16.52
N GLY A 129 9.34 -15.58 15.78
CA GLY A 129 8.08 -16.32 15.62
C GLY A 129 7.07 -15.66 14.68
N VAL A 130 7.48 -14.67 13.88
CA VAL A 130 6.61 -14.04 12.87
C VAL A 130 6.59 -14.89 11.61
N GLU A 131 5.39 -15.24 11.13
CA GLU A 131 5.22 -15.93 9.86
C GLU A 131 5.51 -15.00 8.68
N VAL A 132 6.33 -15.45 7.73
CA VAL A 132 6.77 -14.65 6.57
C VAL A 132 6.48 -15.37 5.25
N VAL A 133 5.84 -14.66 4.32
CA VAL A 133 5.62 -15.07 2.93
C VAL A 133 6.63 -14.37 2.02
N GLY A 134 7.23 -15.11 1.08
CA GLY A 134 8.22 -14.61 0.13
C GLY A 134 9.56 -15.33 0.24
N VAL A 135 10.61 -14.87 -0.45
CA VAL A 135 10.70 -13.62 -1.25
C VAL A 135 9.85 -13.72 -2.53
N THR A 136 9.04 -12.69 -2.80
CA THR A 136 8.21 -12.54 -4.01
C THR A 136 8.88 -11.58 -4.98
N ASP A 137 8.98 -11.96 -6.26
CA ASP A 137 9.55 -11.12 -7.32
C ASP A 137 8.43 -10.43 -8.13
N HIS A 138 8.39 -9.10 -8.09
CA HIS A 138 7.44 -8.27 -8.84
C HIS A 138 8.10 -7.59 -10.06
N HIS A 139 9.25 -8.08 -10.51
CA HIS A 139 10.09 -7.58 -11.61
C HIS A 139 10.82 -6.26 -11.32
N PHE A 140 10.19 -5.34 -10.59
CA PHE A 140 10.77 -4.04 -10.23
C PHE A 140 11.06 -3.87 -8.74
N ILE A 141 10.54 -4.79 -7.91
CA ILE A 141 10.82 -4.89 -6.48
C ILE A 141 10.91 -6.37 -6.08
N ARG A 142 11.62 -6.65 -4.98
CA ARG A 142 11.57 -7.93 -4.27
C ARG A 142 11.06 -7.72 -2.86
N SER A 143 10.11 -8.55 -2.45
CA SER A 143 9.33 -8.30 -1.24
C SER A 143 9.14 -9.54 -0.38
N ILE A 144 9.07 -9.34 0.93
CA ILE A 144 8.50 -10.29 1.90
C ILE A 144 7.25 -9.69 2.55
N TYR A 145 6.33 -10.53 2.99
CA TYR A 145 5.07 -10.14 3.60
C TYR A 145 4.85 -10.86 4.91
N PHE A 146 4.30 -10.15 5.90
CA PHE A 146 4.01 -10.69 7.22
C PHE A 146 2.88 -9.85 7.86
N PHE A 147 2.40 -10.27 9.03
CA PHE A 147 1.41 -9.51 9.79
C PHE A 147 2.01 -8.99 11.07
N ASP A 148 1.62 -7.77 11.45
CA ASP A 148 1.89 -7.23 12.79
C ASP A 148 0.91 -7.82 13.83
N PRO A 149 1.11 -7.55 15.13
CA PRO A 149 0.21 -8.02 16.20
C PRO A 149 -1.23 -7.51 16.10
N ASN A 150 -1.46 -6.45 15.31
CA ASN A 150 -2.73 -5.78 15.12
C ASN A 150 -3.49 -6.27 13.86
N GLY A 151 -2.94 -7.24 13.12
CA GLY A 151 -3.51 -7.77 11.90
C GLY A 151 -3.33 -6.88 10.67
N LEU A 152 -2.46 -5.86 10.74
CA LEU A 152 -2.01 -5.10 9.58
C LEU A 152 -0.99 -5.93 8.81
N ARG A 153 -1.26 -6.18 7.52
CA ARG A 153 -0.27 -6.81 6.65
C ARG A 153 0.83 -5.81 6.33
N LEU A 154 2.06 -6.22 6.53
CA LEU A 154 3.25 -5.43 6.23
C LEU A 154 4.01 -6.06 5.06
N GLU A 155 4.71 -5.22 4.34
CA GLU A 155 5.63 -5.59 3.28
C GLU A 155 6.98 -4.93 3.55
N LEU A 156 8.06 -5.71 3.52
CA LEU A 156 9.43 -5.19 3.41
C LEU A 156 9.89 -5.44 1.99
N THR A 157 10.30 -4.38 1.30
CA THR A 157 10.59 -4.41 -0.13
C THR A 157 11.87 -3.67 -0.48
N VAL A 158 12.48 -4.01 -1.60
CA VAL A 158 13.63 -3.29 -2.17
C VAL A 158 13.39 -3.04 -3.66
N ARG A 159 13.70 -1.83 -4.12
CA ARG A 159 13.68 -1.49 -5.56
C ARG A 159 14.85 -2.14 -6.27
N LEU A 160 14.57 -2.67 -7.44
CA LEU A 160 15.60 -3.14 -8.36
C LEU A 160 15.88 -2.04 -9.39
N ASP A 161 17.16 -1.72 -9.62
CA ASP A 161 17.59 -0.53 -10.36
C ASP A 161 18.39 -0.84 -11.63
N ALA A 162 18.48 -2.12 -12.03
CA ALA A 162 19.11 -2.52 -13.28
C ALA A 162 18.45 -1.81 -14.48
N ALA A 163 19.22 -1.42 -15.50
CA ALA A 163 18.72 -0.62 -16.64
C ALA A 163 17.44 -1.17 -17.30
N PRO A 164 17.30 -2.50 -17.55
CA PRO A 164 16.04 -3.05 -18.10
C PRO A 164 14.82 -2.83 -17.19
N ILE A 165 15.02 -2.73 -15.89
CA ILE A 165 13.97 -2.51 -14.89
C ILE A 165 13.57 -1.04 -14.87
N ALA A 166 14.53 -0.12 -15.00
CA ALA A 166 14.25 1.31 -15.12
C ALA A 166 13.38 1.61 -16.35
N ASP A 167 13.72 1.01 -17.51
CA ASP A 167 12.93 1.12 -18.73
C ASP A 167 11.52 0.56 -18.55
N TYR A 168 11.39 -0.59 -17.88
CA TYR A 168 10.10 -1.18 -17.53
C TYR A 168 9.25 -0.25 -16.66
N VAL A 169 9.81 0.34 -15.60
CA VAL A 169 9.09 1.26 -14.70
C VAL A 169 8.61 2.50 -15.44
N GLU A 170 9.47 3.07 -16.30
CA GLU A 170 9.10 4.24 -17.10
C GLU A 170 8.04 3.91 -18.16
N GLN A 171 8.13 2.74 -18.80
CA GLN A 171 7.08 2.26 -19.68
C GLN A 171 5.74 2.16 -18.94
N LYS A 172 5.72 1.56 -17.74
CA LYS A 172 4.52 1.46 -16.90
C LYS A 172 3.95 2.82 -16.51
N ARG A 173 4.79 3.80 -16.20
CA ARG A 173 4.35 5.18 -15.95
C ARG A 173 3.59 5.77 -17.15
N ARG A 174 4.10 5.57 -18.37
CA ARG A 174 3.48 6.12 -19.60
C ARG A 174 2.12 5.49 -19.90
N ILE A 175 1.96 4.19 -19.68
CA ILE A 175 0.75 3.45 -20.07
C ILE A 175 -0.29 3.31 -18.95
N ALA A 176 0.00 3.78 -17.73
CA ALA A 176 -0.85 3.58 -16.55
C ALA A 176 -2.32 4.01 -16.76
N HIS A 177 -2.54 5.17 -17.39
CA HIS A 177 -3.89 5.68 -17.67
C HIS A 177 -4.63 4.82 -18.70
N GLU A 178 -3.92 4.31 -19.70
CA GLU A 178 -4.50 3.42 -20.71
C GLU A 178 -4.87 2.06 -20.10
N GLU A 179 -3.99 1.50 -19.26
CA GLU A 179 -4.26 0.25 -18.54
C GLU A 179 -5.50 0.38 -17.63
N LEU A 180 -5.62 1.49 -16.88
CA LEU A 180 -6.80 1.76 -16.06
C LEU A 180 -8.07 1.93 -16.90
N ALA A 181 -7.99 2.63 -18.04
CA ALA A 181 -9.11 2.79 -18.94
C ALA A 181 -9.56 1.44 -19.54
N ALA A 182 -8.60 0.57 -19.90
CA ALA A 182 -8.88 -0.78 -20.38
C ALA A 182 -9.59 -1.62 -19.31
N TRP A 183 -9.07 -1.61 -18.07
CA TRP A 183 -9.72 -2.29 -16.94
C TRP A 183 -11.15 -1.78 -16.72
N THR A 184 -11.36 -0.46 -16.78
CA THR A 184 -12.68 0.13 -16.59
C THR A 184 -13.68 -0.36 -17.66
N ARG A 185 -13.26 -0.49 -18.92
CA ARG A 185 -14.08 -1.07 -20.00
C ARG A 185 -14.38 -2.55 -19.78
N ASP A 186 -13.40 -3.32 -19.31
CA ASP A 186 -13.56 -4.74 -19.02
C ASP A 186 -14.54 -4.98 -17.87
N LYS A 187 -14.37 -4.24 -16.77
CA LYS A 187 -15.27 -4.27 -15.63
C LYS A 187 -16.70 -3.92 -16.01
N ALA A 188 -16.90 -2.90 -16.86
CA ALA A 188 -18.24 -2.52 -17.36
C ALA A 188 -18.91 -3.62 -18.19
N ARG A 189 -18.12 -4.55 -18.77
CA ARG A 189 -18.60 -5.74 -19.49
C ARG A 189 -18.74 -6.98 -18.61
N GLY A 190 -18.49 -6.87 -17.30
CA GLY A 190 -18.50 -7.99 -16.37
C GLY A 190 -17.29 -8.93 -16.51
N LEU A 191 -16.23 -8.50 -17.20
CA LEU A 191 -15.01 -9.29 -17.35
C LEU A 191 -14.12 -9.16 -16.11
N ARG A 192 -13.46 -10.26 -15.76
CA ARG A 192 -12.39 -10.34 -14.75
C ARG A 192 -11.02 -10.08 -15.40
N PRO A 193 -10.02 -9.66 -14.61
CA PRO A 193 -8.66 -9.48 -15.11
C PRO A 193 -8.16 -10.71 -15.87
N GLY A 194 -7.53 -10.49 -17.02
CA GLY A 194 -6.99 -11.55 -17.89
C GLY A 194 -7.96 -12.15 -18.91
N GLN A 195 -9.29 -12.00 -18.74
CA GLN A 195 -10.26 -12.54 -19.71
C GLN A 195 -10.26 -11.82 -21.07
N SER A 196 -9.71 -10.61 -21.14
CA SER A 196 -9.52 -9.84 -22.37
C SER A 196 -8.10 -9.95 -22.95
N GLY A 197 -7.23 -10.80 -22.37
CA GLY A 197 -5.81 -10.90 -22.76
C GLY A 197 -4.94 -9.73 -22.29
N THR A 198 -5.47 -8.82 -21.47
CA THR A 198 -4.79 -7.59 -21.05
C THR A 198 -3.95 -7.72 -19.78
N SER A 199 -3.89 -8.91 -19.17
CA SER A 199 -3.14 -9.13 -17.93
C SER A 199 -1.65 -8.79 -18.10
N SER A 200 -1.03 -8.29 -17.04
CA SER A 200 0.40 -7.97 -17.00
C SER A 200 1.28 -9.17 -17.39
N ARG A 201 0.92 -10.39 -16.97
CA ARG A 201 1.67 -11.62 -17.26
C ARG A 201 1.64 -12.03 -18.74
N ALA A 202 0.49 -11.87 -19.41
CA ALA A 202 0.34 -12.21 -20.84
C ALA A 202 1.17 -11.31 -21.79
N ARG A 203 1.68 -10.16 -21.31
CA ARG A 203 2.50 -9.23 -22.11
C ARG A 203 4.01 -9.41 -21.93
N HIS A 204 4.45 -10.12 -20.90
CA HIS A 204 5.88 -10.44 -20.71
C HIS A 204 6.32 -11.62 -21.58
N ASP A 205 5.41 -12.51 -21.94
CA ASP A 205 5.69 -13.66 -22.81
C ASP A 205 5.58 -13.34 -24.31
N ASN A 206 5.30 -12.09 -24.71
CA ASN A 206 5.17 -11.71 -26.11
C ASN A 206 6.07 -10.51 -26.48
N PRO A 207 7.30 -10.75 -26.99
CA PRO A 207 8.26 -9.69 -27.32
C PRO A 207 7.92 -8.86 -28.57
N THR A 208 6.73 -9.04 -29.17
CA THR A 208 6.29 -8.32 -30.38
C THR A 208 5.00 -7.55 -30.14
N SER A 209 5.11 -6.35 -29.60
CA SER A 209 4.17 -5.27 -29.90
C SER A 209 4.90 -3.94 -29.75
N HIS A 210 5.35 -3.44 -30.90
CA HIS A 210 5.79 -2.07 -31.13
C HIS A 210 4.66 -1.07 -30.88
#